data_AF-T0VAZ4-F1
#
_entry.id   AF-T0VAZ4-F1
#
_cell.length_a   1.000
_cell.length_b   1.000
_cell.length_c   1.000
_cell.angle_alpha   90.00
_cell.angle_beta   90.00
_cell.angle_gamma   90.00
#
_symmetry.space_group_name_H-M   'P 1'
#
loop_
_entity.id
_entity.type
_entity.pdbx_description
1 polymer ?
#
loop_
_entity_poly.entity_id
_entity_poly.type
_entity_poly.pdbx_seq_one_letter_code
_entity_poly.pdbx_strand_id
1 'polypeptide(L)'
;MGIGIIIASHGKFAEGIHQSGSMIFGDQEKVQVVTFMPSEGPDDLYAHFNDAIAQFDADDEILVLADLWSGSPFNQASRIAGENPDRKIAIITGLNLPMLIQAYTERMMDANATAEQVAANIIKEAKGGIKALPEELNPAEETTAAPVEAAAPQGAIPEGTVIGDGKLKINLARLDTRLLHGQVATNWTPASKADRIIVASDDVAKDELRKELIKQAAPNGVKANVVPIQKLIDASKDPRFGNTHALILFETVQDALRAIEGGVPIKELNVGSMAHSTGKTMVNNVLSMDKDDVACFEKLRDLGVEFDVRKVPNDSKKDLFDLIKKANVQ
;
A
#
# COMPACT_ATOMS: atom_id res chain seq x y z
N MET A 1 10.64 -17.89 15.90
CA MET A 1 10.19 -16.56 16.35
C MET A 1 9.35 -15.91 15.27
N GLY A 2 8.03 -16.03 15.39
CA GLY A 2 7.05 -15.31 14.58
C GLY A 2 6.09 -14.52 15.47
N ILE A 3 5.00 -14.02 14.88
CA ILE A 3 3.94 -13.32 15.61
C ILE A 3 2.68 -14.17 15.60
N GLY A 4 2.20 -14.53 16.79
CA GLY A 4 0.85 -15.05 17.01
C GLY A 4 -0.14 -13.88 17.10
N ILE A 5 -1.25 -13.96 16.35
CA ILE A 5 -2.29 -12.92 16.35
C ILE A 5 -3.51 -13.44 17.11
N ILE A 6 -3.97 -12.67 18.10
CA ILE A 6 -5.25 -12.92 18.79
C ILE A 6 -6.22 -11.81 18.40
N ILE A 7 -7.37 -12.18 17.86
CA ILE A 7 -8.48 -11.25 17.59
C ILE A 7 -9.48 -11.43 18.73
N ALA A 8 -9.74 -10.39 19.51
CA ALA A 8 -10.53 -10.48 20.72
C ALA A 8 -11.68 -9.47 20.76
N SER A 9 -12.88 -9.92 21.12
CA SER A 9 -14.05 -9.02 21.20
C SER A 9 -15.16 -9.53 22.12
N HIS A 10 -16.08 -8.63 22.47
CA HIS A 10 -17.41 -9.02 22.93
C HIS A 10 -18.20 -9.70 21.80
N GLY A 11 -18.90 -10.78 22.14
CA GLY A 11 -19.67 -11.57 21.19
C GLY A 11 -18.84 -12.06 20.00
N LYS A 12 -19.52 -12.28 18.87
CA LYS A 12 -18.93 -12.87 17.65
C LYS A 12 -18.25 -11.87 16.71
N PHE A 13 -17.96 -10.66 17.18
CA PHE A 13 -17.38 -9.64 16.31
C PHE A 13 -15.99 -10.04 15.78
N ALA A 14 -15.14 -10.59 16.66
CA ALA A 14 -13.83 -11.13 16.32
C ALA A 14 -13.91 -12.30 15.32
N GLU A 15 -14.90 -13.19 15.46
CA GLU A 15 -15.17 -14.25 14.48
C GLU A 15 -15.49 -13.67 13.10
N GLY A 16 -16.34 -12.64 13.03
CA GLY A 16 -16.72 -12.00 11.78
C GLY A 16 -15.55 -11.25 11.11
N ILE A 17 -14.71 -10.58 11.89
CA ILE A 17 -13.48 -9.94 11.40
C ILE A 17 -12.50 -11.00 10.88
N HIS A 18 -12.29 -12.09 11.63
CA HIS A 18 -11.44 -13.20 11.20
C HIS A 18 -11.94 -13.85 9.91
N GLN A 19 -13.24 -14.12 9.82
CA GLN A 19 -13.87 -14.67 8.61
C GLN A 19 -13.65 -13.73 7.41
N SER A 20 -13.87 -12.44 7.58
CA SER A 20 -13.66 -11.45 6.53
C SER A 20 -12.19 -11.39 6.10
N GLY A 21 -11.25 -11.44 7.05
CA GLY A 21 -9.82 -11.54 6.76
C GLY A 21 -9.47 -12.80 5.96
N SER A 22 -10.04 -13.94 6.32
CA SER A 22 -9.82 -15.22 5.64
C SER A 22 -10.38 -15.22 4.21
N MET A 23 -11.49 -14.53 3.95
CA MET A 23 -12.01 -14.34 2.58
C MET A 23 -11.07 -13.53 1.68
N ILE A 24 -10.24 -12.65 2.26
CA ILE A 24 -9.34 -11.77 1.50
C ILE A 24 -7.94 -12.40 1.36
N PHE A 25 -7.42 -13.00 2.43
CA PHE A 25 -6.05 -13.51 2.49
C PHE A 25 -5.95 -15.05 2.46
N GLY A 26 -7.08 -15.75 2.42
CA GLY A 26 -7.12 -17.18 2.73
C GLY A 26 -6.87 -17.44 4.21
N ASP A 27 -6.89 -18.72 4.58
CA ASP A 27 -6.57 -19.13 5.94
C ASP A 27 -5.14 -18.76 6.30
N GLN A 28 -4.95 -18.27 7.52
CA GLN A 28 -3.68 -17.80 8.03
C GLN A 28 -3.28 -18.62 9.26
N GLU A 29 -2.05 -19.14 9.27
CA GLU A 29 -1.50 -19.85 10.43
C GLU A 29 -1.32 -18.89 11.63
N LYS A 30 -1.23 -19.43 12.85
CA LYS A 30 -0.98 -18.66 14.08
C LYS A 30 -1.93 -17.47 14.28
N VAL A 31 -3.21 -17.67 13.96
CA VAL A 31 -4.28 -16.71 14.26
C VAL A 31 -5.32 -17.41 15.14
N GLN A 32 -5.64 -16.78 16.26
CA GLN A 32 -6.64 -17.27 17.21
C GLN A 32 -7.72 -16.22 17.42
N VAL A 33 -8.94 -16.70 17.68
CA VAL A 33 -10.11 -15.86 17.92
C VAL A 33 -10.57 -16.10 19.35
N VAL A 34 -10.69 -15.02 20.13
CA VAL A 34 -11.18 -15.05 21.51
C VAL A 34 -12.46 -14.23 21.58
N THR A 35 -13.56 -14.87 21.94
CA THR A 35 -14.85 -14.20 22.11
C THR A 35 -15.21 -14.14 23.60
N PHE A 36 -15.92 -13.08 23.98
CA PHE A 36 -16.50 -12.92 25.30
C PHE A 36 -18.02 -12.86 25.20
N MET A 37 -18.68 -13.94 25.60
CA MET A 37 -20.12 -14.13 25.45
C MET A 37 -20.90 -13.63 26.69
N PRO A 38 -22.19 -13.25 26.56
CA PRO A 38 -22.97 -12.71 27.68
C PRO A 38 -23.11 -13.64 28.89
N SER A 39 -22.90 -14.95 28.70
CA SER A 39 -22.96 -15.96 29.76
C SER A 39 -21.63 -16.15 30.51
N GLU A 40 -20.57 -15.49 30.09
CA GLU A 40 -19.21 -15.70 30.58
C GLU A 40 -18.78 -14.63 31.57
N GLY A 41 -17.89 -15.00 32.49
CA GLY A 41 -17.22 -14.10 33.40
C GLY A 41 -15.78 -13.79 32.98
N PRO A 42 -15.10 -12.90 33.72
CA PRO A 42 -13.69 -12.56 33.48
C PRO A 42 -12.74 -13.77 33.51
N ASP A 43 -13.00 -14.75 34.37
CA ASP A 43 -12.16 -15.95 34.50
C ASP A 43 -12.32 -16.90 33.29
N ASP A 44 -13.52 -17.01 32.72
CA ASP A 44 -13.76 -17.76 31.50
C ASP A 44 -12.99 -17.13 30.32
N LEU A 45 -13.09 -15.79 30.19
CA LEU A 45 -12.37 -15.05 29.16
C LEU A 45 -10.84 -15.16 29.34
N TYR A 46 -10.36 -15.12 30.59
CA TYR A 46 -8.96 -15.33 30.91
C TYR A 46 -8.49 -16.74 30.48
N ALA A 47 -9.32 -17.77 30.71
CA ALA A 47 -9.04 -19.12 30.24
C ALA A 47 -8.97 -19.19 28.70
N HIS A 48 -9.92 -18.55 27.99
CA HIS A 48 -9.91 -18.50 26.52
C HIS A 48 -8.63 -17.88 25.95
N PHE A 49 -8.14 -16.80 26.55
CA PHE A 49 -6.86 -16.22 26.14
C PHE A 49 -5.69 -17.18 26.38
N ASN A 50 -5.62 -17.84 27.54
CA ASN A 50 -4.55 -18.80 27.80
C ASN A 50 -4.58 -19.98 26.83
N ASP A 51 -5.76 -20.49 26.51
CA ASP A 51 -5.95 -21.56 25.52
C ASP A 51 -5.48 -21.12 24.13
N ALA A 52 -5.81 -19.89 23.71
CA ALA A 52 -5.34 -19.31 22.45
C ALA A 52 -3.81 -19.14 22.42
N ILE A 53 -3.22 -18.63 23.51
CA ILE A 53 -1.78 -18.40 23.64
C ILE A 53 -0.99 -19.73 23.62
N ALA A 54 -1.57 -20.79 24.16
CA ALA A 54 -0.99 -22.12 24.15
C ALA A 54 -0.91 -22.74 22.74
N GLN A 55 -1.61 -22.20 21.74
CA GLN A 55 -1.51 -22.61 20.33
C GLN A 55 -0.30 -21.99 19.60
N PHE A 56 0.42 -21.08 20.24
CA PHE A 56 1.60 -20.43 19.66
C PHE A 56 2.90 -21.01 20.22
N ASP A 57 3.99 -20.89 19.48
CA ASP A 57 5.30 -21.34 19.95
C ASP A 57 5.76 -20.49 21.14
N ALA A 58 6.57 -21.07 22.03
CA ALA A 58 7.00 -20.40 23.25
C ALA A 58 7.85 -19.14 22.98
N ASP A 59 8.54 -19.09 21.84
CA ASP A 59 9.35 -17.96 21.39
C ASP A 59 8.57 -16.98 20.49
N ASP A 60 7.30 -17.22 20.19
CA ASP A 60 6.49 -16.28 19.41
C ASP A 60 6.11 -15.04 20.26
N GLU A 61 6.27 -13.86 19.66
CA GLU A 61 5.66 -12.63 20.16
C GLU A 61 4.13 -12.66 19.89
N ILE A 62 3.35 -11.93 20.68
CA ILE A 62 1.88 -11.93 20.56
C ILE A 62 1.37 -10.53 20.23
N LEU A 63 0.52 -10.44 19.22
CA LEU A 63 -0.25 -9.25 18.89
C LEU A 63 -1.73 -9.49 19.19
N VAL A 64 -2.30 -8.73 20.11
CA VAL A 64 -3.72 -8.77 20.44
C VAL A 64 -4.45 -7.59 19.80
N LEU A 65 -5.45 -7.91 18.96
CA LEU A 65 -6.37 -6.96 18.35
C LEU A 65 -7.71 -7.01 19.11
N ALA A 66 -7.88 -6.12 20.08
CA ALA A 66 -9.08 -6.06 20.91
C ALA A 66 -10.12 -5.06 20.37
N ASP A 67 -11.39 -5.27 20.67
CA ASP A 67 -12.48 -4.40 20.24
C ASP A 67 -12.47 -3.03 20.93
N LEU A 68 -12.35 -2.99 22.26
CA LEU A 68 -12.56 -1.78 23.05
C LEU A 68 -11.50 -1.61 24.15
N TRP A 69 -10.94 -0.39 24.24
CA TRP A 69 -10.08 0.02 25.35
C TRP A 69 -10.82 -0.05 26.67
N SER A 70 -10.17 -0.60 27.70
CA SER A 70 -10.78 -0.83 29.03
C SER A 70 -11.96 -1.82 29.04
N GLY A 71 -12.27 -2.47 27.92
CA GLY A 71 -13.25 -3.56 27.84
C GLY A 71 -12.70 -4.88 28.40
N SER A 72 -13.58 -5.85 28.69
CA SER A 72 -13.16 -7.15 29.24
C SER A 72 -12.08 -7.85 28.40
N PRO A 73 -12.16 -7.92 27.05
CA PRO A 73 -11.10 -8.49 26.23
C PRO A 73 -9.74 -7.79 26.41
N PHE A 74 -9.72 -6.45 26.42
CA PHE A 74 -8.50 -5.67 26.64
C PHE A 74 -7.93 -5.88 28.05
N ASN A 75 -8.79 -5.89 29.07
CA ASN A 75 -8.36 -6.05 30.46
C ASN A 75 -7.74 -7.43 30.71
N GLN A 76 -8.33 -8.51 30.17
CA GLN A 76 -7.76 -9.86 30.31
C GLN A 76 -6.46 -10.01 29.53
N ALA A 77 -6.38 -9.48 28.30
CA ALA A 77 -5.13 -9.46 27.54
C ALA A 77 -4.02 -8.70 28.30
N SER A 78 -4.35 -7.56 28.91
CA SER A 78 -3.41 -6.73 29.67
C SER A 78 -2.94 -7.41 30.95
N ARG A 79 -3.84 -8.11 31.66
CA ARG A 79 -3.49 -8.95 32.81
C ARG A 79 -2.48 -10.02 32.41
N ILE A 80 -2.76 -10.74 31.33
CA ILE A 80 -1.86 -11.81 30.83
C ILE A 80 -0.50 -11.24 30.42
N ALA A 81 -0.46 -10.10 29.74
CA ALA A 81 0.79 -9.42 29.42
C ALA A 81 1.59 -9.06 30.68
N GLY A 82 0.94 -8.59 31.74
CA GLY A 82 1.58 -8.31 33.03
C GLY A 82 2.08 -9.55 33.77
N GLU A 83 1.39 -10.68 33.63
CA GLU A 83 1.76 -11.97 34.24
C GLU A 83 2.87 -12.70 33.47
N ASN A 84 3.14 -12.32 32.21
CA ASN A 84 4.12 -12.94 31.33
C ASN A 84 5.19 -11.94 30.84
N PRO A 85 5.99 -11.33 31.73
CA PRO A 85 6.91 -10.25 31.37
C PRO A 85 8.03 -10.66 30.39
N ASP A 86 8.36 -11.95 30.33
CA ASP A 86 9.39 -12.48 29.44
C ASP A 86 8.88 -12.73 28.01
N ARG A 87 7.55 -12.71 27.81
CA ARG A 87 6.91 -12.86 26.51
C ARG A 87 6.42 -11.50 26.04
N LYS A 88 6.89 -11.05 24.87
CA LYS A 88 6.45 -9.77 24.31
C LYS A 88 5.02 -9.87 23.81
N ILE A 89 4.14 -9.07 24.40
CA ILE A 89 2.73 -8.97 24.03
C ILE A 89 2.40 -7.52 23.74
N ALA A 90 2.03 -7.21 22.49
CA ALA A 90 1.50 -5.92 22.10
C ALA A 90 -0.02 -5.99 22.00
N ILE A 91 -0.72 -5.00 22.59
CA ILE A 91 -2.18 -4.96 22.62
C ILE A 91 -2.65 -3.64 22.00
N ILE A 92 -3.52 -3.74 21.00
CA ILE A 92 -4.16 -2.59 20.37
C ILE A 92 -5.67 -2.77 20.35
N THR A 93 -6.40 -1.65 20.38
CA THR A 93 -7.87 -1.65 20.51
C THR A 93 -8.53 -0.91 19.35
N GLY A 94 -9.85 -1.03 19.23
CA GLY A 94 -10.63 -0.40 18.16
C GLY A 94 -10.83 -1.32 16.95
N LEU A 95 -10.86 -2.64 17.20
CA LEU A 95 -10.89 -3.70 16.20
C LEU A 95 -11.74 -3.33 14.98
N ASN A 96 -11.10 -3.29 13.82
CA ASN A 96 -11.74 -3.15 12.53
C ASN A 96 -11.02 -4.02 11.49
N LEU A 97 -11.63 -4.21 10.32
CA LEU A 97 -11.05 -5.07 9.29
C LEU A 97 -9.70 -4.57 8.76
N PRO A 98 -9.49 -3.25 8.53
CA PRO A 98 -8.17 -2.71 8.17
C PRO A 98 -7.05 -3.11 9.14
N MET A 99 -7.31 -3.18 10.45
CA MET A 99 -6.31 -3.62 11.43
C MET A 99 -5.80 -5.04 11.14
N LEU A 100 -6.71 -5.98 10.91
CA LEU A 100 -6.34 -7.37 10.64
C LEU A 100 -5.62 -7.51 9.29
N ILE A 101 -6.10 -6.80 8.26
CA ILE A 101 -5.46 -6.76 6.94
C ILE A 101 -4.02 -6.27 7.05
N GLN A 102 -3.79 -5.22 7.82
CA GLN A 102 -2.45 -4.67 8.01
C GLN A 102 -1.55 -5.63 8.81
N ALA A 103 -2.09 -6.28 9.85
CA ALA A 103 -1.36 -7.30 10.61
C ALA A 103 -0.87 -8.45 9.72
N TYR A 104 -1.74 -8.99 8.86
CA TYR A 104 -1.37 -10.04 7.91
C TYR A 104 -0.36 -9.54 6.88
N THR A 105 -0.57 -8.33 6.36
CA THR A 105 0.33 -7.73 5.38
C THR A 105 1.74 -7.62 5.95
N GLU A 106 1.91 -7.13 7.17
CA GLU A 106 3.24 -6.99 7.79
C GLU A 106 3.90 -8.33 8.09
N ARG A 107 3.13 -9.31 8.58
CA ARG A 107 3.66 -10.66 8.82
C ARG A 107 4.17 -11.32 7.54
N MET A 108 3.54 -11.03 6.40
CA MET A 108 4.00 -11.52 5.09
C MET A 108 5.18 -10.72 4.53
N MET A 109 5.33 -9.45 4.90
CA MET A 109 6.35 -8.55 4.37
C MET A 109 7.68 -8.64 5.12
N ASP A 110 7.64 -8.89 6.43
CA ASP A 110 8.84 -9.02 7.25
C ASP A 110 8.64 -10.13 8.29
N ALA A 111 9.30 -11.26 8.05
CA ALA A 111 9.28 -12.41 8.95
C ALA A 111 9.96 -12.13 10.31
N ASN A 112 10.72 -11.04 10.42
CA ASN A 112 11.40 -10.63 11.64
C ASN A 112 10.73 -9.42 12.32
N ALA A 113 9.59 -8.95 11.82
CA ALA A 113 8.85 -7.86 12.47
C ALA A 113 8.49 -8.24 13.90
N THR A 114 8.56 -7.27 14.82
CA THR A 114 8.11 -7.45 16.21
C THR A 114 6.64 -7.11 16.36
N ALA A 115 5.97 -7.67 17.35
CA ALA A 115 4.56 -7.37 17.64
C ALA A 115 4.33 -5.88 17.90
N GLU A 116 5.29 -5.19 18.54
CA GLU A 116 5.22 -3.75 18.80
C GLU A 116 5.35 -2.91 17.53
N GLN A 117 6.25 -3.29 16.61
CA GLN A 117 6.39 -2.61 15.31
C GLN A 117 5.13 -2.75 14.49
N VAL A 118 4.59 -3.97 14.41
CA VAL A 118 3.34 -4.25 13.70
C VAL A 118 2.18 -3.48 14.35
N ALA A 119 2.08 -3.47 15.68
CA ALA A 119 1.06 -2.70 16.39
C ALA A 119 1.12 -1.19 16.05
N ALA A 120 2.32 -0.59 16.03
CA ALA A 120 2.50 0.83 15.73
C ALA A 120 2.02 1.18 14.31
N ASN A 121 2.34 0.33 13.34
CA ASN A 121 1.96 0.54 11.94
C ASN A 121 0.46 0.31 11.70
N ILE A 122 -0.14 -0.69 12.37
CA ILE A 122 -1.58 -0.94 12.32
C ILE A 122 -2.38 0.30 12.71
N ILE A 123 -1.99 1.03 13.75
CA ILE A 123 -2.76 2.20 14.24
C ILE A 123 -3.00 3.23 13.13
N LYS A 124 -2.01 3.45 12.26
CA LYS A 124 -2.11 4.40 11.16
C LYS A 124 -3.14 3.92 10.13
N GLU A 125 -3.02 2.69 9.66
CA GLU A 125 -3.91 2.12 8.63
C GLU A 125 -5.34 1.91 9.15
N ALA A 126 -5.47 1.50 10.42
CA ALA A 126 -6.74 1.34 11.10
C ALA A 126 -7.55 2.63 11.14
N LYS A 127 -6.89 3.76 11.45
CA LYS A 127 -7.50 5.09 11.44
C LYS A 127 -7.78 5.57 10.01
N GLY A 128 -6.83 5.37 9.10
CA GLY A 128 -6.98 5.75 7.69
C GLY A 128 -8.12 5.02 6.97
N GLY A 129 -8.48 3.83 7.42
CA GLY A 129 -9.65 3.09 6.92
C GLY A 129 -11.01 3.62 7.39
N ILE A 130 -11.05 4.50 8.40
CA ILE A 130 -12.28 5.14 8.88
C ILE A 130 -12.52 6.38 8.04
N LYS A 131 -13.43 6.28 7.07
CA LYS A 131 -13.75 7.38 6.15
C LYS A 131 -15.26 7.56 6.07
N ALA A 132 -15.69 8.82 6.14
CA ALA A 132 -17.06 9.23 5.93
C ALA A 132 -17.26 9.70 4.48
N LEU A 133 -18.45 9.43 3.95
CA LEU A 133 -18.99 10.05 2.75
C LEU A 133 -20.34 10.68 3.12
N PRO A 134 -20.58 11.96 2.80
CA PRO A 134 -19.71 12.85 2.03
C PRO A 134 -18.48 13.31 2.84
N GLU A 135 -17.40 13.69 2.14
CA GLU A 135 -16.07 13.82 2.74
C GLU A 135 -15.94 14.92 3.78
N GLU A 136 -16.82 15.91 3.73
CA GLU A 136 -16.88 17.04 4.66
C GLU A 136 -17.22 16.60 6.09
N LEU A 137 -17.70 15.36 6.26
CA LEU A 137 -17.93 14.75 7.57
C LEU A 137 -16.64 14.25 8.21
N ASN A 138 -15.57 14.02 7.44
CA ASN A 138 -14.29 13.63 8.02
C ASN A 138 -13.71 14.84 8.77
N PRO A 139 -13.19 14.63 10.00
CA PRO A 139 -12.54 15.71 10.74
C PRO A 139 -11.38 16.28 9.92
N ALA A 140 -11.23 17.61 9.92
CA ALA A 140 -10.07 18.25 9.33
C ALA A 140 -8.80 17.66 9.96
N GLU A 141 -7.89 17.14 9.13
CA GLU A 141 -6.66 16.52 9.62
C GLU A 141 -5.89 17.51 10.50
N GLU A 142 -5.62 17.14 11.76
CA GLU A 142 -4.62 17.83 12.56
C GLU A 142 -3.27 17.61 11.90
N THR A 143 -2.82 18.63 11.17
CA THR A 143 -1.47 18.70 10.66
C THR A 143 -0.53 18.84 11.85
N THR A 144 -0.03 17.72 12.39
CA THR A 144 1.20 17.75 13.19
C THR A 144 2.33 18.11 12.24
N ALA A 145 2.51 19.41 12.03
CA ALA A 145 3.58 19.98 11.26
C ALA A 145 4.90 19.62 11.98
N ALA A 146 5.64 18.66 11.43
CA ALA A 146 7.09 18.70 11.55
C ALA A 146 7.57 20.02 10.91
N PRO A 147 8.64 20.66 11.41
CA PRO A 147 9.06 21.98 10.94
C PRO A 147 9.26 21.96 9.43
N VAL A 148 8.40 22.69 8.73
CA VAL A 148 8.51 22.91 7.29
C VAL A 148 9.73 23.80 7.12
N GLU A 149 10.81 23.27 6.53
CA GLU A 149 11.84 24.11 5.95
C GLU A 149 11.16 25.13 5.02
N ALA A 150 11.52 26.39 5.18
CA ALA A 150 10.84 27.54 4.61
C ALA A 150 10.41 27.31 3.15
N ALA A 151 9.10 27.31 2.91
CA ALA A 151 8.54 27.31 1.58
C ALA A 151 9.01 28.55 0.82
N ALA A 152 9.66 28.32 -0.33
CA ALA A 152 9.92 29.38 -1.30
C ALA A 152 8.60 30.06 -1.73
N PRO A 153 8.60 31.38 -1.99
CA PRO A 153 7.38 32.15 -2.14
C PRO A 153 6.50 31.66 -3.30
N GLN A 154 5.22 31.45 -3.01
CA GLN A 154 4.16 31.21 -3.98
C GLN A 154 3.91 32.48 -4.80
N GLY A 155 4.67 32.64 -5.87
CA GLY A 155 4.26 33.32 -7.09
C GLY A 155 4.31 32.31 -8.24
N ALA A 156 3.42 32.42 -9.24
CA ALA A 156 3.55 31.61 -10.45
C ALA A 156 4.94 31.85 -11.06
N ILE A 157 5.76 30.80 -11.13
CA ILE A 157 7.10 30.90 -11.70
C ILE A 157 6.96 31.27 -13.18
N PRO A 158 7.53 32.41 -13.63
CA PRO A 158 7.42 32.84 -15.02
C PRO A 158 7.86 31.74 -15.99
N GLU A 159 7.13 31.62 -17.09
CA GLU A 159 7.46 30.68 -18.17
C GLU A 159 8.87 30.96 -18.70
N GLY A 160 9.69 29.90 -18.84
CA GLY A 160 11.11 30.00 -19.22
C GLY A 160 12.10 30.09 -18.05
N THR A 161 11.63 30.14 -16.79
CA THR A 161 12.54 30.06 -15.63
C THR A 161 13.14 28.66 -15.51
N VAL A 162 14.46 28.57 -15.38
CA VAL A 162 15.17 27.30 -15.16
C VAL A 162 15.39 27.10 -13.66
N ILE A 163 14.92 25.98 -13.11
CA ILE A 163 15.11 25.60 -11.71
C ILE A 163 16.01 24.36 -11.66
N GLY A 164 17.03 24.36 -10.79
CA GLY A 164 17.97 23.24 -10.70
C GLY A 164 18.75 23.05 -12.00
N ASP A 165 18.81 21.82 -12.50
CA ASP A 165 19.41 21.47 -13.80
C ASP A 165 18.42 21.59 -14.98
N GLY A 166 17.20 22.05 -14.72
CA GLY A 166 16.15 22.21 -15.72
C GLY A 166 15.53 20.90 -16.20
N LYS A 167 15.74 19.77 -15.51
CA LYS A 167 15.21 18.47 -15.95
C LYS A 167 14.37 17.80 -14.87
N LEU A 168 13.13 17.45 -15.20
CA LEU A 168 12.31 16.60 -14.34
C LEU A 168 13.06 15.29 -14.04
N LYS A 169 13.30 15.01 -12.75
CA LYS A 169 13.98 13.77 -12.33
C LYS A 169 12.93 12.70 -12.14
N ILE A 170 12.96 11.67 -12.98
CA ILE A 170 12.04 10.53 -12.87
C ILE A 170 12.76 9.46 -12.07
N ASN A 171 12.50 9.40 -10.77
CA ASN A 171 13.15 8.42 -9.89
C ASN A 171 12.56 7.02 -10.08
N LEU A 172 11.29 6.93 -10.47
CA LEU A 172 10.62 5.69 -10.79
C LEU A 172 9.47 5.94 -11.78
N ALA A 173 9.38 5.11 -12.81
CA ALA A 173 8.18 4.97 -13.62
C ALA A 173 7.60 3.58 -13.37
N ARG A 174 6.31 3.49 -13.07
CA ARG A 174 5.65 2.25 -12.72
C ARG A 174 4.33 2.07 -13.47
N LEU A 175 4.15 0.88 -14.03
CA LEU A 175 2.91 0.40 -14.61
C LEU A 175 2.11 -0.35 -13.53
N ASP A 176 0.96 0.19 -13.15
CA ASP A 176 0.05 -0.41 -12.17
C ASP A 176 -1.39 0.00 -12.50
N THR A 177 -2.24 -0.95 -12.89
CA THR A 177 -3.65 -0.68 -13.21
C THR A 177 -4.45 -0.10 -12.04
N ARG A 178 -3.97 -0.22 -10.81
CA ARG A 178 -4.59 0.37 -9.62
C ARG A 178 -4.03 1.76 -9.27
N LEU A 179 -3.05 2.23 -10.03
CA LEU A 179 -2.43 3.56 -9.89
C LEU A 179 -1.90 3.79 -8.48
N LEU A 180 -2.34 4.87 -7.81
CA LEU A 180 -1.92 5.20 -6.46
C LEU A 180 -2.81 4.49 -5.44
N HIS A 181 -2.28 3.42 -4.86
CA HIS A 181 -2.91 2.62 -3.82
C HIS A 181 -1.92 2.31 -2.69
N GLY A 182 -2.39 1.67 -1.61
CA GLY A 182 -1.64 1.43 -0.37
C GLY A 182 -0.16 1.07 -0.58
N GLN A 183 0.16 0.03 -1.37
CA GLN A 183 1.56 -0.41 -1.53
C GLN A 183 2.42 0.56 -2.36
N VAL A 184 1.81 1.29 -3.30
CA VAL A 184 2.53 2.30 -4.09
C VAL A 184 2.79 3.53 -3.23
N ALA A 185 1.80 3.94 -2.44
CA ALA A 185 1.91 5.05 -1.50
C ALA A 185 2.92 4.75 -0.37
N THR A 186 2.82 3.59 0.29
CA THR A 186 3.61 3.30 1.50
C THR A 186 4.99 2.73 1.24
N ASN A 187 5.20 1.99 0.13
CA ASN A 187 6.49 1.33 -0.14
C ASN A 187 7.28 2.00 -1.28
N TRP A 188 6.65 2.21 -2.43
CA TRP A 188 7.35 2.72 -3.62
C TRP A 188 7.68 4.20 -3.56
N THR A 189 6.81 5.00 -2.94
CA THR A 189 7.05 6.45 -2.83
C THR A 189 8.28 6.74 -1.95
N PRO A 190 8.44 6.15 -0.74
CA PRO A 190 9.67 6.31 0.03
C PRO A 190 10.90 5.65 -0.62
N ALA A 191 10.75 4.44 -1.19
CA ALA A 191 11.87 3.73 -1.82
C ALA A 191 12.43 4.48 -3.04
N SER A 192 11.57 5.10 -3.84
CA SER A 192 11.97 5.93 -4.98
C SER A 192 12.49 7.31 -4.55
N LYS A 193 12.30 7.73 -3.29
CA LYS A 193 12.62 9.08 -2.79
C LYS A 193 11.94 10.18 -3.62
N ALA A 194 10.73 9.92 -4.12
CA ALA A 194 9.96 10.87 -4.89
C ALA A 194 9.29 11.90 -3.96
N ASP A 195 9.39 13.19 -4.33
CA ASP A 195 8.66 14.30 -3.70
C ASP A 195 7.35 14.63 -4.43
N ARG A 196 7.14 14.02 -5.61
CA ARG A 196 5.95 14.18 -6.43
C ARG A 196 5.50 12.87 -7.05
N ILE A 197 4.20 12.65 -7.08
CA ILE A 197 3.56 11.54 -7.80
C ILE A 197 2.79 12.13 -8.98
N ILE A 198 3.05 11.62 -10.17
CA ILE A 198 2.34 12.01 -11.39
C ILE A 198 1.64 10.78 -11.95
N VAL A 199 0.33 10.73 -11.80
CA VAL A 199 -0.51 9.74 -12.47
C VAL A 199 -0.80 10.25 -13.88
N ALA A 200 -0.32 9.53 -14.88
CA ALA A 200 -0.47 9.86 -16.28
C ALA A 200 -1.50 8.91 -16.93
N SER A 201 -2.72 9.41 -17.13
CA SER A 201 -3.81 8.68 -17.79
C SER A 201 -4.83 9.69 -18.32
N ASP A 202 -5.14 9.60 -19.62
CA ASP A 202 -6.12 10.50 -20.27
C ASP A 202 -7.54 10.27 -19.75
N ASP A 203 -7.87 9.04 -19.33
CA ASP A 203 -9.19 8.65 -18.84
C ASP A 203 -9.39 9.12 -17.40
N VAL A 204 -8.42 8.83 -16.51
CA VAL A 204 -8.45 9.32 -15.13
C VAL A 204 -8.39 10.85 -15.11
N ALA A 205 -7.68 11.47 -16.06
CA ALA A 205 -7.65 12.92 -16.17
C ALA A 205 -9.00 13.56 -16.59
N LYS A 206 -10.04 12.78 -16.92
CA LYS A 206 -11.40 13.25 -17.17
C LYS A 206 -12.39 12.83 -16.09
N ASP A 207 -11.99 11.92 -15.20
CA ASP A 207 -12.82 11.38 -14.13
C ASP A 207 -12.49 12.11 -12.81
N GLU A 208 -13.31 13.10 -12.45
CA GLU A 208 -13.07 13.92 -11.26
C GLU A 208 -13.06 13.10 -9.97
N LEU A 209 -13.93 12.10 -9.85
CA LEU A 209 -13.96 11.21 -8.68
C LEU A 209 -12.64 10.43 -8.57
N ARG A 210 -12.18 9.80 -9.65
CA ARG A 210 -10.91 9.05 -9.63
C ARG A 210 -9.72 9.97 -9.36
N LYS A 211 -9.73 11.21 -9.86
CA LYS A 211 -8.68 12.20 -9.54
C LYS A 211 -8.59 12.51 -8.06
N GLU A 212 -9.73 12.76 -7.43
CA GLU A 212 -9.80 13.10 -6.01
C GLU A 212 -9.34 11.94 -5.13
N LEU A 213 -9.84 10.73 -5.40
CA LEU A 213 -9.43 9.51 -4.69
C LEU A 213 -7.91 9.26 -4.80
N ILE A 214 -7.33 9.47 -5.97
CA ILE A 214 -5.88 9.34 -6.18
C ILE A 214 -5.12 10.40 -5.37
N LYS A 215 -5.57 11.66 -5.37
CA LYS A 215 -4.92 12.72 -4.59
C LYS A 215 -4.96 12.43 -3.09
N GLN A 216 -6.05 11.85 -2.59
CA GLN A 216 -6.19 11.46 -1.19
C GLN A 216 -5.35 10.25 -0.80
N ALA A 217 -5.00 9.38 -1.77
CA ALA A 217 -4.12 8.25 -1.54
C ALA A 217 -2.63 8.65 -1.45
N ALA A 218 -2.31 9.93 -1.63
CA ALA A 218 -0.93 10.43 -1.58
C ALA A 218 -0.37 10.42 -0.15
N PRO A 219 0.89 9.96 0.05
CA PRO A 219 1.55 10.05 1.36
C PRO A 219 1.76 11.49 1.82
N ASN A 220 1.77 11.70 3.14
CA ASN A 220 2.10 12.99 3.74
C ASN A 220 3.43 13.53 3.24
N GLY A 221 3.44 14.81 2.83
CA GLY A 221 4.62 15.49 2.31
C GLY A 221 4.90 15.25 0.82
N VAL A 222 4.13 14.40 0.13
CA VAL A 222 4.30 14.12 -1.31
C VAL A 222 3.10 14.64 -2.09
N LYS A 223 3.34 15.45 -3.12
CA LYS A 223 2.25 16.02 -3.94
C LYS A 223 1.83 15.01 -5.01
N ALA A 224 0.54 14.71 -5.14
CA ALA A 224 0.01 13.90 -6.23
C ALA A 224 -0.75 14.73 -7.26
N ASN A 225 -0.48 14.48 -8.54
CA ASN A 225 -1.17 15.10 -9.66
C ASN A 225 -1.63 14.04 -10.66
N VAL A 226 -2.85 14.18 -11.16
CA VAL A 226 -3.36 13.40 -12.29
C VAL A 226 -3.35 14.29 -13.52
N VAL A 227 -2.70 13.84 -14.59
CA VAL A 227 -2.55 14.60 -15.83
C VAL A 227 -2.77 13.72 -17.07
N PRO A 228 -3.25 14.31 -18.18
CA PRO A 228 -3.20 13.65 -19.49
C PRO A 228 -1.76 13.33 -19.91
N ILE A 229 -1.59 12.34 -20.79
CA ILE A 229 -0.26 11.90 -21.28
C ILE A 229 0.48 13.06 -21.94
N GLN A 230 -0.22 13.87 -22.74
CA GLN A 230 0.38 15.03 -23.41
C GLN A 230 0.94 16.03 -22.39
N LYS A 231 0.26 16.25 -21.27
CA LYS A 231 0.71 17.18 -20.24
C LYS A 231 1.93 16.66 -19.48
N LEU A 232 2.06 15.34 -19.31
CA LEU A 232 3.30 14.74 -18.81
C LEU A 232 4.46 14.99 -19.79
N ILE A 233 4.23 14.79 -21.09
CA ILE A 233 5.23 15.04 -22.15
C ILE A 233 5.70 16.50 -22.08
N ASP A 234 4.78 17.46 -22.01
CA ASP A 234 5.10 18.88 -21.95
C ASP A 234 5.87 19.22 -20.66
N ALA A 235 5.41 18.71 -19.51
CA ALA A 235 6.05 18.92 -18.22
C ALA A 235 7.47 18.34 -18.15
N SER A 236 7.72 17.21 -18.83
CA SER A 236 9.06 16.59 -18.88
C SER A 236 10.10 17.45 -19.61
N LYS A 237 9.64 18.37 -20.47
CA LYS A 237 10.46 19.30 -21.26
C LYS A 237 10.56 20.69 -20.62
N ASP A 238 9.78 20.95 -19.58
CA ASP A 238 9.69 22.25 -18.93
C ASP A 238 10.78 22.42 -17.86
N PRO A 239 11.70 23.40 -18.02
CA PRO A 239 12.85 23.56 -17.13
C PRO A 239 12.50 24.04 -15.73
N ARG A 240 11.23 24.41 -15.46
CA ARG A 240 10.76 24.76 -14.13
C ARG A 240 10.70 23.57 -13.18
N PHE A 241 10.72 22.33 -13.70
CA PHE A 241 10.61 21.13 -12.88
C PHE A 241 11.95 20.52 -12.45
N GLY A 242 13.09 21.19 -12.65
CA GLY A 242 14.42 20.57 -12.42
C GLY A 242 14.77 20.15 -10.99
N ASN A 243 14.03 20.62 -9.98
CA ASN A 243 14.15 20.13 -8.59
C ASN A 243 13.09 19.07 -8.23
N THR A 244 12.24 18.67 -9.16
CA THR A 244 11.15 17.71 -8.91
C THR A 244 11.66 16.29 -9.06
N HIS A 245 11.47 15.46 -8.04
CA HIS A 245 11.75 14.03 -8.07
C HIS A 245 10.44 13.27 -8.16
N ALA A 246 10.11 12.80 -9.36
CA ALA A 246 8.82 12.23 -9.68
C ALA A 246 8.80 10.69 -9.63
N LEU A 247 7.73 10.18 -9.05
CA LEU A 247 7.18 8.85 -9.29
C LEU A 247 6.08 8.98 -10.36
N ILE A 248 6.28 8.40 -11.54
CA ILE A 248 5.28 8.37 -12.61
C ILE A 248 4.50 7.06 -12.52
N LEU A 249 3.17 7.15 -12.56
CA LEU A 249 2.27 5.99 -12.58
C LEU A 249 1.49 5.97 -13.89
N PHE A 250 1.58 4.84 -14.59
CA PHE A 250 0.78 4.55 -15.79
C PHE A 250 -0.24 3.47 -15.48
N GLU A 251 -1.44 3.63 -16.04
CA GLU A 251 -2.51 2.63 -15.93
C GLU A 251 -2.30 1.50 -16.95
N THR A 252 -1.80 1.83 -18.14
CA THR A 252 -1.63 0.92 -19.27
C THR A 252 -0.23 1.02 -19.87
N VAL A 253 0.24 -0.04 -20.54
CA VAL A 253 1.56 -0.04 -21.21
C VAL A 253 1.55 0.86 -22.45
N GLN A 254 0.38 1.04 -23.07
CA GLN A 254 0.12 1.92 -24.20
C GLN A 254 0.37 3.39 -23.82
N ASP A 255 -0.08 3.80 -22.63
CA ASP A 255 0.19 5.14 -22.09
C ASP A 255 1.67 5.36 -21.82
N ALA A 256 2.35 4.35 -21.25
CA ALA A 256 3.79 4.40 -21.02
C ALA A 256 4.57 4.52 -22.34
N LEU A 257 4.21 3.72 -23.35
CA LEU A 257 4.79 3.79 -24.69
C LEU A 257 4.59 5.18 -25.31
N ARG A 258 3.37 5.73 -25.28
CA ARG A 258 3.07 7.05 -25.83
C ARG A 258 3.87 8.16 -25.13
N ALA A 259 4.04 8.09 -23.81
CA ALA A 259 4.84 9.05 -23.07
C ALA A 259 6.32 8.99 -23.48
N ILE A 260 6.88 7.78 -23.62
CA ILE A 260 8.28 7.55 -23.96
C ILE A 260 8.58 7.96 -25.41
N GLU A 261 7.71 7.60 -26.36
CA GLU A 261 7.80 8.08 -27.76
C GLU A 261 7.66 9.61 -27.84
N GLY A 262 6.89 10.21 -26.93
CA GLY A 262 6.75 11.65 -26.79
C GLY A 262 7.99 12.38 -26.26
N GLY A 263 9.02 11.63 -25.82
CA GLY A 263 10.30 12.14 -25.33
C GLY A 263 10.42 12.24 -23.81
N VAL A 264 9.53 11.60 -23.04
CA VAL A 264 9.68 11.51 -21.59
C VAL A 264 10.86 10.56 -21.26
N PRO A 265 11.88 11.01 -20.52
CA PRO A 265 13.15 10.27 -20.39
C PRO A 265 13.07 9.13 -19.36
N ILE A 266 12.37 8.04 -19.70
CA ILE A 266 12.24 6.83 -18.86
C ILE A 266 13.16 5.75 -19.41
N LYS A 267 14.10 5.27 -18.57
CA LYS A 267 15.05 4.20 -18.93
C LYS A 267 14.69 2.84 -18.35
N GLU A 268 14.10 2.83 -17.15
CA GLU A 268 13.60 1.62 -16.50
C GLU A 268 12.11 1.82 -16.22
N LEU A 269 11.29 0.85 -16.61
CA LEU A 269 9.86 0.78 -16.30
C LEU A 269 9.62 -0.37 -15.35
N ASN A 270 9.16 -0.05 -14.13
CA ASN A 270 8.73 -1.05 -13.19
C ASN A 270 7.33 -1.58 -13.57
N VAL A 271 7.19 -2.90 -13.68
CA VAL A 271 5.94 -3.56 -14.06
C VAL A 271 5.33 -4.20 -12.81
N GLY A 272 4.37 -3.50 -12.23
CA GLY A 272 3.80 -3.82 -10.93
C GLY A 272 2.55 -4.68 -10.98
N SER A 273 1.57 -4.24 -11.75
CA SER A 273 0.27 -4.91 -11.86
C SER A 273 -0.38 -4.59 -13.19
N MET A 274 -0.91 -5.63 -13.85
CA MET A 274 -1.77 -5.51 -15.02
C MET A 274 -2.98 -6.41 -14.79
N ALA A 275 -4.12 -5.79 -14.49
CA ALA A 275 -5.35 -6.50 -14.16
C ALA A 275 -5.83 -7.40 -15.31
N HIS A 276 -6.44 -8.52 -14.95
CA HIS A 276 -7.09 -9.42 -15.89
C HIS A 276 -8.40 -8.79 -16.42
N SER A 277 -8.60 -8.90 -17.72
CA SER A 277 -9.86 -8.59 -18.39
C SER A 277 -10.14 -9.65 -19.46
N THR A 278 -11.39 -9.73 -19.93
CA THR A 278 -11.78 -10.67 -20.99
C THR A 278 -10.87 -10.51 -22.20
N GLY A 279 -10.20 -11.59 -22.60
CA GLY A 279 -9.26 -11.61 -23.72
C GLY A 279 -7.78 -11.54 -23.35
N LYS A 280 -7.43 -11.21 -22.08
CA LYS A 280 -6.04 -11.22 -21.62
C LYS A 280 -5.62 -12.59 -21.09
N THR A 281 -4.39 -12.98 -21.41
CA THR A 281 -3.75 -14.18 -20.86
C THR A 281 -3.10 -13.84 -19.53
N MET A 282 -3.36 -14.65 -18.49
CA MET A 282 -2.68 -14.51 -17.21
C MET A 282 -1.22 -14.98 -17.34
N VAL A 283 -0.28 -14.05 -17.16
CA VAL A 283 1.16 -14.32 -17.24
C VAL A 283 1.71 -14.74 -15.89
N ASN A 284 1.23 -14.12 -14.82
CA ASN A 284 1.42 -14.54 -13.44
C ASN A 284 0.26 -14.00 -12.58
N ASN A 285 0.34 -14.21 -11.26
CA ASN A 285 -0.71 -13.82 -10.32
C ASN A 285 -1.04 -12.31 -10.27
N VAL A 286 -0.22 -11.44 -10.88
CA VAL A 286 -0.41 -9.97 -10.86
C VAL A 286 -0.35 -9.33 -12.25
N LEU A 287 0.03 -10.09 -13.29
CA LEU A 287 0.15 -9.61 -14.67
C LEU A 287 -0.75 -10.44 -15.58
N SER A 288 -1.67 -9.78 -16.25
CA SER A 288 -2.43 -10.30 -17.38
C SER A 288 -2.25 -9.37 -18.56
N MET A 289 -2.06 -9.94 -19.75
CA MET A 289 -1.79 -9.18 -20.95
C MET A 289 -2.33 -9.86 -22.21
N ASP A 290 -2.58 -9.07 -23.25
CA ASP A 290 -2.93 -9.51 -24.59
C ASP A 290 -1.79 -9.26 -25.60
N LYS A 291 -2.04 -9.54 -26.88
CA LYS A 291 -1.10 -9.26 -27.98
C LYS A 291 -0.67 -7.81 -28.07
N ASP A 292 -1.60 -6.89 -27.84
CA ASP A 292 -1.35 -5.46 -28.03
C ASP A 292 -0.46 -4.94 -26.91
N ASP A 293 -0.67 -5.42 -25.68
CA ASP A 293 0.23 -5.17 -24.55
C ASP A 293 1.64 -5.71 -24.82
N VAL A 294 1.76 -6.95 -25.31
CA VAL A 294 3.06 -7.57 -25.64
C VAL A 294 3.77 -6.76 -26.73
N ALA A 295 3.06 -6.38 -27.79
CA ALA A 295 3.62 -5.54 -28.85
C ALA A 295 4.11 -4.17 -28.33
N CYS A 296 3.43 -3.59 -27.33
CA CYS A 296 3.90 -2.36 -26.68
C CYS A 296 5.19 -2.59 -25.87
N PHE A 297 5.30 -3.70 -25.12
CA PHE A 297 6.53 -4.04 -24.41
C PHE A 297 7.69 -4.32 -25.37
N GLU A 298 7.46 -4.97 -26.50
CA GLU A 298 8.47 -5.18 -27.53
C GLU A 298 8.98 -3.85 -28.10
N LYS A 299 8.08 -2.91 -28.41
CA LYS A 299 8.48 -1.56 -28.85
C LYS A 299 9.28 -0.82 -27.78
N LEU A 300 8.84 -0.87 -26.53
CA LEU A 300 9.55 -0.25 -25.41
C LEU A 300 10.97 -0.84 -25.25
N ARG A 301 11.12 -2.16 -25.38
CA ARG A 301 12.43 -2.83 -25.39
C ARG A 301 13.30 -2.30 -26.53
N ASP A 302 12.74 -2.18 -27.73
CA ASP A 302 13.46 -1.72 -28.92
C ASP A 302 13.86 -0.23 -28.82
N LEU A 303 13.13 0.56 -28.03
CA LEU A 303 13.50 1.92 -27.61
C LEU A 303 14.57 1.96 -26.49
N GLY A 304 15.02 0.80 -26.00
CA GLY A 304 16.06 0.68 -24.98
C GLY A 304 15.56 0.77 -23.54
N VAL A 305 14.27 0.53 -23.29
CA VAL A 305 13.69 0.53 -21.94
C VAL A 305 13.94 -0.82 -21.26
N GLU A 306 14.47 -0.79 -20.05
CA GLU A 306 14.62 -1.95 -19.18
C GLU A 306 13.35 -2.18 -18.35
N PHE A 307 13.02 -3.44 -18.06
CA PHE A 307 11.82 -3.78 -17.28
C PHE A 307 12.17 -4.37 -15.92
N ASP A 308 11.58 -3.79 -14.88
CA ASP A 308 11.69 -4.24 -13.51
C ASP A 308 10.38 -4.87 -13.05
N VAL A 309 10.23 -6.19 -13.19
CA VAL A 309 8.97 -6.87 -12.86
C VAL A 309 8.95 -7.27 -11.38
N ARG A 310 8.27 -6.46 -10.55
CA ARG A 310 8.02 -6.74 -9.13
C ARG A 310 6.89 -5.90 -8.53
N LYS A 311 6.22 -6.44 -7.51
CA LYS A 311 5.05 -5.81 -6.89
C LYS A 311 5.47 -4.76 -5.87
N VAL A 312 6.44 -5.07 -5.03
CA VAL A 312 7.02 -4.18 -4.00
C VAL A 312 8.54 -4.09 -4.14
N PRO A 313 9.20 -3.06 -3.58
CA PRO A 313 10.65 -2.88 -3.73
C PRO A 313 11.51 -4.06 -3.26
N ASN A 314 11.04 -4.80 -2.24
CA ASN A 314 11.79 -5.90 -1.64
C ASN A 314 11.66 -7.24 -2.39
N ASP A 315 10.75 -7.33 -3.37
CA ASP A 315 10.62 -8.53 -4.19
C ASP A 315 11.83 -8.70 -5.11
N SER A 316 12.17 -9.95 -5.40
CA SER A 316 13.15 -10.28 -6.44
C SER A 316 12.65 -9.86 -7.83
N LYS A 317 13.47 -9.15 -8.60
CA LYS A 317 13.19 -8.81 -9.99
C LYS A 317 12.96 -10.07 -10.82
N LYS A 318 11.95 -10.04 -11.71
CA LYS A 318 11.69 -11.11 -12.70
C LYS A 318 11.92 -10.60 -14.11
N ASP A 319 12.28 -11.50 -15.02
CA ASP A 319 12.39 -11.19 -16.44
C ASP A 319 11.00 -11.19 -17.10
N LEU A 320 10.64 -10.07 -17.74
CA LEU A 320 9.33 -9.89 -18.36
C LEU A 320 9.11 -10.84 -19.55
N PHE A 321 10.09 -10.96 -20.45
CA PHE A 321 9.93 -11.71 -21.69
C PHE A 321 9.97 -13.22 -21.45
N ASP A 322 10.71 -13.68 -20.45
CA ASP A 322 10.64 -15.06 -19.98
C ASP A 322 9.24 -15.41 -19.46
N LEU A 323 8.61 -14.50 -18.71
CA LEU A 323 7.24 -14.69 -18.22
C LEU A 323 6.24 -14.73 -19.38
N ILE A 324 6.32 -13.78 -20.32
CA ILE A 324 5.47 -13.73 -21.53
C ILE A 324 5.58 -15.02 -22.33
N LYS A 325 6.81 -15.47 -22.58
CA LYS A 325 7.09 -16.69 -23.34
C LYS A 325 6.54 -17.94 -22.66
N LYS A 326 6.68 -18.06 -21.33
CA LYS A 326 6.16 -19.20 -20.57
C LYS A 326 4.63 -19.25 -20.56
N ALA A 327 3.99 -18.09 -20.55
CA ALA A 327 2.53 -17.99 -20.54
C ALA A 327 1.89 -18.26 -21.90
N ASN A 328 2.68 -18.33 -22.98
CA ASN A 328 2.19 -18.42 -24.37
C ASN A 328 1.08 -17.40 -24.63
N VAL A 329 1.31 -16.14 -24.25
CA VAL A 329 0.35 -15.05 -24.49
C VAL A 329 0.00 -15.07 -25.97
N GLN A 330 -1.25 -15.44 -26.26
CA GLN A 330 -1.72 -15.57 -27.62
C GLN A 330 -2.10 -14.23 -28.14
#